data_AF-A0A926E5Z6-F1
#
_entry.id   AF-A0A926E5Z6-F1
#
_cell.length_a   1.000
_cell.length_b   1.000
_cell.length_c   1.000
_cell.angle_alpha   90.00
_cell.angle_beta   90.00
_cell.angle_gamma   90.00
#
_symmetry.space_group_name_H-M   'P 1'
#
loop_
_entity.id
_entity.type
_entity.pdbx_description
1 polymer ?
#
loop_
_entity_poly.entity_id
_entity_poly.type
_entity_poly.pdbx_seq_one_letter_code
_entity_poly.pdbx_strand_id
1 'polypeptide(L)'
;MFDDFFFFMYIFAGFAGVLAVILAVLLIKYWSSGNKILLGAIRNFTVCTALIDFLYFYFDYDMIVNGRYGSNAFLRIADIGLFIGQVYFWAAYLREKSMPGSEKTMRAEKLSFAFIVVCAALAIAGYGFLMSDYYSADTQIERVGAIVIEAAISIILTTVNLFNLKLTLPEIIQKKCRRYIIWISALLTINGMWNGFLVISMLTGNLGYMMQTVFDPTSLFILIINIMTILLILSEDFSALFKASEDVNDESDCLNIRLDYIAETHFLTEREREVMELAYNKMTNPEIAQKLCISKYTVKNHMHNIFEKLDISTRTDLIMFIDNEK
;
A
#
# COMPACT_ATOMS: atom_id res chain seq x y z
N MET A 1 32.82 1.34 -7.64
CA MET A 1 32.45 1.34 -6.20
C MET A 1 31.00 1.75 -5.98
N PHE A 2 30.55 2.93 -6.46
CA PHE A 2 29.12 3.27 -6.41
C PHE A 2 28.28 2.46 -7.41
N ASP A 3 28.77 2.28 -8.64
CA ASP A 3 28.05 1.53 -9.68
C ASP A 3 27.79 0.08 -9.27
N ASP A 4 28.80 -0.61 -8.72
CA ASP A 4 28.63 -1.98 -8.22
C ASP A 4 27.59 -2.03 -7.08
N PHE A 5 27.63 -1.07 -6.15
CA PHE A 5 26.72 -1.02 -5.01
C PHE A 5 25.26 -0.84 -5.45
N PHE A 6 24.98 0.10 -6.35
CA PHE A 6 23.63 0.35 -6.83
C PHE A 6 23.12 -0.76 -7.74
N PHE A 7 23.99 -1.37 -8.54
CA PHE A 7 23.67 -2.57 -9.29
C PHE A 7 23.23 -3.72 -8.37
N PHE A 8 23.97 -3.97 -7.28
CA PHE A 8 23.57 -4.97 -6.28
C PHE A 8 22.26 -4.59 -5.57
N MET A 9 21.97 -3.30 -5.40
CA MET A 9 20.70 -2.86 -4.81
C MET A 9 19.50 -3.20 -5.69
N TYR A 10 19.62 -3.12 -7.02
CA TYR A 10 18.56 -3.57 -7.93
C TYR A 10 18.24 -5.06 -7.76
N ILE A 11 19.21 -5.90 -7.40
CA ILE A 11 18.95 -7.32 -7.11
C ILE A 11 18.04 -7.47 -5.88
N PHE A 12 18.33 -6.75 -4.80
CA PHE A 12 17.49 -6.79 -3.58
C PHE A 12 16.12 -6.15 -3.80
N ALA A 13 16.08 -5.04 -4.53
CA ALA A 13 14.84 -4.37 -4.91
C ALA A 13 13.95 -5.29 -5.76
N GLY A 14 14.55 -6.08 -6.65
CA GLY A 14 13.87 -7.07 -7.48
C GLY A 14 13.27 -8.21 -6.68
N PHE A 15 14.01 -8.78 -5.73
CA PHE A 15 13.46 -9.78 -4.81
C PHE A 15 12.28 -9.24 -4.00
N ALA A 16 12.40 -8.00 -3.47
CA ALA A 16 11.31 -7.36 -2.75
C ALA A 16 10.11 -7.08 -3.67
N GLY A 17 10.33 -6.66 -4.91
CA GLY A 17 9.28 -6.40 -5.90
C GLY A 17 8.53 -7.68 -6.27
N VAL A 18 9.23 -8.77 -6.56
CA VAL A 18 8.62 -10.08 -6.84
C VAL A 18 7.81 -10.57 -5.65
N LEU A 19 8.34 -10.44 -4.43
CA LEU A 19 7.62 -10.82 -3.22
C LEU A 19 6.33 -9.98 -3.04
N ALA A 20 6.40 -8.67 -3.28
CA ALA A 20 5.24 -7.78 -3.21
C ALA A 20 4.15 -8.18 -4.23
N VAL A 21 4.55 -8.52 -5.46
CA VAL A 21 3.63 -8.99 -6.52
C VAL A 21 3.00 -10.33 -6.12
N ILE A 22 3.79 -11.29 -5.62
CA ILE A 22 3.27 -12.59 -5.16
C ILE A 22 2.25 -12.39 -4.05
N LEU A 23 2.57 -11.57 -3.04
CA LEU A 23 1.65 -11.27 -1.95
C LEU A 23 0.35 -10.63 -2.45
N ALA A 24 0.43 -9.67 -3.38
CA ALA A 24 -0.75 -9.04 -3.96
C ALA A 24 -1.63 -10.02 -4.76
N VAL A 25 -1.01 -10.96 -5.49
CA VAL A 25 -1.73 -12.01 -6.24
C VAL A 25 -2.39 -13.02 -5.29
N LEU A 26 -1.67 -13.46 -4.25
CA LEU A 26 -2.21 -14.37 -3.23
C LEU A 26 -3.40 -13.73 -2.52
N LEU A 27 -3.31 -12.44 -2.20
CA LEU A 27 -4.42 -11.70 -1.63
C LEU A 27 -5.67 -11.75 -2.52
N ILE A 28 -5.55 -11.44 -3.83
CA ILE A 28 -6.71 -11.49 -4.73
C ILE A 28 -7.32 -12.90 -4.80
N LYS A 29 -6.49 -13.94 -4.76
CA LYS A 29 -6.95 -15.33 -4.89
C LYS A 29 -7.67 -15.83 -3.64
N TYR A 30 -7.16 -15.51 -2.44
CA TYR A 30 -7.62 -16.09 -1.18
C TYR A 30 -8.50 -15.15 -0.34
N TRP A 31 -8.56 -13.85 -0.66
CA TRP A 31 -9.42 -12.90 0.04
C TRP A 31 -10.84 -12.95 -0.53
N SER A 32 -11.69 -13.82 0.03
CA SER A 32 -13.09 -13.99 -0.41
C SER A 32 -13.97 -12.78 -0.08
N SER A 33 -13.68 -12.07 1.00
CA SER A 33 -14.44 -10.91 1.51
C SER A 33 -13.90 -9.53 1.09
N GLY A 34 -12.80 -9.49 0.32
CA GLY A 34 -12.05 -8.27 0.06
C GLY A 34 -12.55 -7.48 -1.15
N ASN A 35 -12.35 -6.16 -1.13
CA ASN A 35 -12.62 -5.31 -2.28
C ASN A 35 -11.64 -5.65 -3.43
N LYS A 36 -12.14 -6.37 -4.45
CA LYS A 36 -11.34 -6.82 -5.60
C LYS A 36 -10.75 -5.66 -6.42
N ILE A 37 -11.41 -4.51 -6.45
CA ILE A 37 -10.93 -3.32 -7.16
C ILE A 37 -9.71 -2.74 -6.44
N LEU A 38 -9.80 -2.62 -5.11
CA LEU A 38 -8.69 -2.19 -4.25
C LEU A 38 -7.47 -3.10 -4.40
N LEU A 39 -7.70 -4.41 -4.34
CA LEU A 39 -6.63 -5.41 -4.48
C LEU A 39 -6.03 -5.42 -5.90
N GLY A 40 -6.86 -5.21 -6.93
CA GLY A 40 -6.40 -5.02 -8.30
C GLY A 40 -5.48 -3.81 -8.45
N ALA A 41 -5.80 -2.69 -7.79
CA ALA A 41 -5.00 -1.47 -7.83
C ALA A 41 -3.63 -1.66 -7.17
N ILE A 42 -3.56 -2.26 -5.97
CA ILE A 42 -2.26 -2.50 -5.30
C ILE A 42 -1.40 -3.54 -6.05
N ARG A 43 -2.03 -4.56 -6.66
CA ARG A 43 -1.33 -5.50 -7.54
C ARG A 43 -0.73 -4.78 -8.76
N ASN A 44 -1.51 -3.96 -9.45
CA ASN A 44 -1.01 -3.27 -10.64
C ASN A 44 0.10 -2.27 -10.28
N PHE A 45 -0.01 -1.59 -9.13
CA PHE A 45 1.04 -0.73 -8.60
C PHE A 45 2.34 -1.49 -8.31
N THR A 46 2.27 -2.64 -7.64
CA THR A 46 3.45 -3.49 -7.35
C THR A 46 4.07 -4.06 -8.64
N VAL A 47 3.25 -4.44 -9.62
CA VAL A 47 3.73 -4.89 -10.94
C VAL A 47 4.47 -3.76 -11.66
N CYS A 48 3.92 -2.54 -11.71
CA CYS A 48 4.64 -1.41 -12.29
C CYS A 48 5.98 -1.17 -11.59
N THR A 49 6.00 -1.19 -10.26
CA THR A 49 7.23 -0.96 -9.48
C THR A 49 8.28 -2.04 -9.76
N ALA A 50 7.88 -3.31 -9.84
CA ALA A 50 8.78 -4.42 -10.18
C ALA A 50 9.28 -4.36 -11.63
N LEU A 51 8.46 -3.89 -12.57
CA LEU A 51 8.87 -3.72 -13.97
C LEU A 51 9.84 -2.56 -14.15
N ILE A 52 9.68 -1.46 -13.41
CA ILE A 52 10.65 -0.36 -13.38
C ILE A 52 12.00 -0.88 -12.88
N ASP A 53 11.99 -1.62 -11.77
CA ASP A 53 13.19 -2.22 -11.19
C ASP A 53 13.92 -3.13 -12.20
N PHE A 54 13.18 -4.02 -12.85
CA PHE A 54 13.72 -4.91 -13.87
C PHE A 54 14.30 -4.15 -15.08
N LEU A 55 13.63 -3.07 -15.51
CA LEU A 55 14.07 -2.25 -16.62
C LEU A 55 15.39 -1.53 -16.31
N TYR A 56 15.50 -0.95 -15.11
CA TYR A 56 16.73 -0.28 -14.67
C TYR A 56 17.87 -1.28 -14.42
N PHE A 57 17.57 -2.45 -13.85
CA PHE A 57 18.53 -3.55 -13.76
C PHE A 57 19.05 -3.95 -15.15
N TYR A 58 18.18 -4.04 -16.15
CA TYR A 58 18.57 -4.33 -17.53
C TYR A 58 19.45 -3.22 -18.11
N PHE A 59 19.11 -1.94 -17.91
CA PHE A 59 19.92 -0.81 -18.38
C PHE A 59 21.32 -0.83 -17.76
N ASP A 60 21.43 -1.01 -16.45
CA ASP A 60 22.72 -1.08 -15.77
C ASP A 60 23.51 -2.34 -16.16
N TYR A 61 22.84 -3.48 -16.35
CA TYR A 61 23.48 -4.70 -16.82
C TYR A 61 24.05 -4.55 -18.24
N ASP A 62 23.27 -4.04 -19.20
CA ASP A 62 23.72 -3.86 -20.58
C ASP A 62 24.84 -2.82 -20.66
N MET A 63 24.78 -1.79 -19.82
CA MET A 63 25.83 -0.81 -19.63
C MET A 63 27.13 -1.44 -19.12
N ILE A 64 27.08 -2.17 -18.00
CA ILE A 64 28.27 -2.73 -17.34
C ILE A 64 28.90 -3.85 -18.17
N VAL A 65 28.08 -4.74 -18.74
CA VAL A 65 28.56 -5.96 -19.41
C VAL A 65 28.87 -5.73 -20.89
N ASN A 66 27.98 -5.05 -21.60
CA ASN A 66 28.10 -4.87 -23.06
C ASN A 66 28.67 -3.50 -23.45
N GLY A 67 28.84 -2.58 -22.49
CA GLY A 67 29.26 -1.19 -22.76
C GLY A 67 28.23 -0.42 -23.59
N ARG A 68 27.01 -0.95 -23.71
CA ARG A 68 25.93 -0.35 -24.48
C ARG A 68 25.09 0.47 -23.52
N TYR A 69 25.16 1.77 -23.72
CA TYR A 69 24.19 2.70 -23.19
C TYR A 69 23.16 2.85 -24.31
N GLY A 70 21.87 2.65 -24.10
CA GLY A 70 20.96 2.66 -25.25
C GLY A 70 19.56 2.18 -24.95
N SER A 71 18.75 3.06 -24.36
CA SER A 71 17.30 2.92 -24.45
C SER A 71 16.88 3.38 -25.85
N ASN A 72 16.48 2.45 -26.70
CA ASN A 72 15.78 2.82 -27.94
C ASN A 72 14.45 3.52 -27.59
N ALA A 73 13.80 4.15 -28.57
CA ALA A 73 12.55 4.88 -28.35
C ALA A 73 11.47 4.03 -27.65
N PHE A 74 11.41 2.72 -27.93
CA PHE A 74 10.48 1.81 -27.28
C PHE A 74 10.74 1.69 -25.77
N LEU A 75 12.00 1.47 -25.37
CA LEU A 75 12.40 1.34 -23.97
C LEU A 75 12.21 2.67 -23.21
N ARG A 76 12.46 3.82 -23.86
CA ARG A 76 12.19 5.15 -23.28
C ARG A 76 10.70 5.37 -23.01
N ILE A 77 9.83 5.03 -23.96
CA ILE A 77 8.38 5.16 -23.80
C ILE A 77 7.87 4.17 -22.75
N ALA A 78 8.40 2.94 -22.73
CA ALA A 78 8.05 1.95 -21.72
C ALA A 78 8.41 2.42 -20.31
N ASP A 79 9.61 2.97 -20.14
CA ASP A 79 10.11 3.52 -18.87
C ASP A 79 9.15 4.58 -18.30
N ILE A 80 8.95 5.68 -19.02
CA ILE A 80 8.05 6.75 -18.56
C ILE A 80 6.60 6.27 -18.42
N GLY A 81 6.17 5.34 -19.28
CA GLY A 81 4.86 4.71 -19.20
C GLY A 81 4.66 3.92 -17.91
N LEU A 82 5.69 3.22 -17.43
CA LEU A 82 5.66 2.50 -16.16
C LEU A 82 5.57 3.47 -14.97
N PHE A 83 6.30 4.59 -14.99
CA PHE A 83 6.19 5.63 -13.96
C PHE A 83 4.80 6.28 -13.92
N ILE A 84 4.23 6.61 -15.09
CA ILE A 84 2.85 7.12 -15.19
C ILE A 84 1.86 6.09 -14.63
N GLY A 85 2.02 4.81 -15.01
CA GLY A 85 1.21 3.70 -14.51
C GLY A 85 1.33 3.52 -12.99
N GLN A 86 2.54 3.63 -12.45
CA GLN A 86 2.81 3.54 -11.02
C GLN A 86 2.02 4.60 -10.24
N VAL A 87 2.07 5.87 -10.67
CA VAL A 87 1.32 6.95 -10.03
C VAL A 87 -0.19 6.76 -10.20
N TYR A 88 -0.65 6.32 -11.38
CA TYR A 88 -2.07 6.07 -11.63
C TYR A 88 -2.65 4.97 -10.74
N PHE A 89 -1.98 3.82 -10.65
CA PHE A 89 -2.45 2.69 -9.84
C PHE A 89 -2.34 2.98 -8.34
N TRP A 90 -1.31 3.72 -7.91
CA TRP A 90 -1.23 4.21 -6.54
C TRP A 90 -2.39 5.15 -6.21
N ALA A 91 -2.69 6.11 -7.08
CA ALA A 91 -3.83 7.00 -6.90
C ALA A 91 -5.17 6.25 -6.89
N ALA A 92 -5.32 5.20 -7.72
CA ALA A 92 -6.48 4.32 -7.71
C ALA A 92 -6.63 3.58 -6.38
N TYR A 93 -5.54 3.04 -5.83
CA TYR A 93 -5.52 2.42 -4.51
C TYR A 93 -5.96 3.40 -3.41
N LEU A 94 -5.42 4.62 -3.40
CA LEU A 94 -5.77 5.65 -2.41
C LEU A 94 -7.27 6.00 -2.44
N ARG A 95 -7.83 6.21 -3.63
CA ARG A 95 -9.26 6.54 -3.80
C ARG A 95 -10.16 5.43 -3.26
N GLU A 96 -9.89 4.20 -3.68
CA GLU A 96 -10.68 3.03 -3.30
C GLU A 96 -10.59 2.75 -1.79
N LYS A 97 -9.44 3.05 -1.16
CA LYS A 97 -9.25 2.89 0.28
C LYS A 97 -10.01 3.94 1.11
N SER A 98 -10.13 5.18 0.64
CA SER A 98 -10.78 6.26 1.39
C SER A 98 -12.30 6.22 1.36
N MET A 99 -12.91 6.13 0.18
CA MET A 99 -14.36 6.28 0.00
C MET A 99 -14.80 5.68 -1.35
N PRO A 100 -15.17 4.39 -1.38
CA PRO A 100 -15.78 3.82 -2.58
C PRO A 100 -17.10 4.55 -2.90
N GLY A 101 -17.18 5.18 -4.07
CA GLY A 101 -18.43 5.70 -4.64
C GLY A 101 -18.94 7.07 -4.17
N SER A 102 -18.13 7.91 -3.49
CA SER A 102 -18.55 9.29 -3.18
C SER A 102 -18.42 10.22 -4.39
N GLU A 103 -19.27 11.24 -4.50
CA GLU A 103 -19.22 12.19 -5.63
C GLU A 103 -17.86 12.89 -5.75
N LYS A 104 -17.23 13.17 -4.60
CA LYS A 104 -15.88 13.75 -4.54
C LYS A 104 -14.82 12.80 -5.11
N THR A 105 -14.87 11.51 -4.78
CA THR A 105 -13.89 10.53 -5.30
C THR A 105 -14.09 10.27 -6.79
N MET A 106 -15.33 10.22 -7.28
CA MET A 106 -15.62 10.10 -8.71
C MET A 106 -15.09 11.30 -9.52
N ARG A 107 -15.25 12.54 -9.00
CA ARG A 107 -14.69 13.73 -9.63
C ARG A 107 -13.16 13.69 -9.62
N ALA A 108 -12.55 13.31 -8.50
CA ALA A 108 -11.11 13.17 -8.36
C ALA A 108 -10.52 12.11 -9.31
N GLU A 109 -11.23 10.99 -9.51
CA GLU A 109 -10.85 9.94 -10.44
C GLU A 109 -10.87 10.44 -11.89
N LYS A 110 -11.97 11.07 -12.33
CA LYS A 110 -12.07 11.63 -13.69
C LYS A 110 -10.97 12.65 -13.96
N LEU A 111 -10.71 13.53 -13.00
CA LEU A 111 -9.67 14.54 -13.10
C LEU A 111 -8.27 13.90 -13.17
N SER A 112 -7.96 12.97 -12.27
CA SER A 112 -6.68 12.26 -12.26
C SER A 112 -6.47 11.48 -13.56
N PHE A 113 -7.50 10.79 -14.05
CA PHE A 113 -7.45 10.06 -15.30
C PHE A 113 -7.18 10.99 -16.50
N ALA A 114 -7.86 12.14 -16.58
CA ALA A 114 -7.61 13.12 -17.63
C ALA A 114 -6.15 13.61 -17.62
N PHE A 115 -5.59 13.92 -16.45
CA PHE A 115 -4.18 14.32 -16.33
C PHE A 115 -3.21 13.19 -16.71
N ILE A 116 -3.52 11.94 -16.35
CA ILE A 116 -2.71 10.77 -16.74
C ILE A 116 -2.71 10.57 -18.26
N VAL A 117 -3.86 10.76 -18.93
CA VAL A 117 -3.95 10.71 -20.40
C VAL A 117 -3.11 11.82 -21.04
N VAL A 118 -3.14 13.03 -20.48
CA VAL A 118 -2.28 14.14 -20.93
C VAL A 118 -0.80 13.77 -20.77
N CYS A 119 -0.39 13.23 -19.61
CA CYS A 119 0.98 12.75 -19.40
C CYS A 119 1.38 11.67 -20.41
N ALA A 120 0.51 10.71 -20.71
CA ALA A 120 0.79 9.66 -21.69
C ALA A 120 0.97 10.22 -23.11
N ALA A 121 0.15 11.19 -23.52
CA ALA A 121 0.29 11.86 -24.81
C ALA A 121 1.59 12.67 -24.89
N LEU A 122 1.91 13.42 -23.84
CA LEU A 122 3.16 14.16 -23.72
C LEU A 122 4.39 13.23 -23.72
N ALA A 123 4.30 12.08 -23.05
CA ALA A 123 5.36 11.08 -23.02
C ALA A 123 5.66 10.53 -24.41
N ILE A 124 4.63 10.19 -25.19
CA ILE A 124 4.80 9.72 -26.58
C ILE A 124 5.47 10.82 -27.43
N ALA A 125 5.02 12.07 -27.31
CA ALA A 125 5.60 13.19 -28.05
C ALA A 125 7.06 13.46 -27.66
N GLY A 126 7.36 13.52 -26.36
CA GLY A 126 8.70 13.81 -25.85
C GLY A 126 9.68 12.66 -26.06
N TYR A 127 9.41 11.52 -25.41
CA TYR A 127 10.33 10.38 -25.33
C TYR A 127 10.41 9.57 -26.63
N GLY A 128 9.34 9.61 -27.42
CA GLY A 128 9.25 8.89 -28.71
C GLY A 128 9.82 9.67 -29.89
N PHE A 129 9.61 11.00 -29.94
CA PHE A 129 9.94 11.80 -31.13
C PHE A 129 10.96 12.91 -30.89
N LEU A 130 10.96 13.58 -29.74
CA LEU A 130 11.87 14.70 -29.49
C LEU A 130 13.21 14.26 -28.90
N MET A 131 13.23 13.12 -28.23
CA MET A 131 14.46 12.54 -27.68
C MET A 131 15.00 11.49 -28.65
N SER A 132 16.28 11.59 -28.97
CA SER A 132 17.08 10.51 -29.56
C SER A 132 17.67 9.64 -28.45
N ASP A 133 18.50 8.67 -28.83
CA ASP A 133 19.13 7.76 -27.87
C ASP A 133 19.88 8.53 -26.78
N TYR A 134 19.99 7.91 -25.59
CA TYR A 134 20.66 8.51 -24.43
C TYR A 134 19.97 9.76 -23.86
N TYR A 135 18.65 9.91 -24.08
CA TYR A 135 17.91 11.11 -23.66
C TYR A 135 18.57 12.39 -24.17
N SER A 136 19.08 12.32 -25.41
CA SER A 136 19.65 13.44 -26.14
C SER A 136 18.65 13.99 -27.15
N ALA A 137 18.96 15.12 -27.76
CA ALA A 137 18.10 15.75 -28.76
C ALA A 137 18.97 16.39 -29.84
N ASP A 138 18.60 16.17 -31.09
CA ASP A 138 19.44 16.49 -32.25
C ASP A 138 19.48 18.01 -32.49
N THR A 139 18.36 18.69 -32.28
CA THR A 139 18.24 20.15 -32.43
C THR A 139 18.01 20.86 -31.09
N GLN A 140 18.30 22.17 -31.07
CA GLN A 140 18.03 23.01 -29.89
C GLN A 140 16.52 23.11 -29.60
N ILE A 141 15.67 23.13 -30.65
CA ILE A 141 14.22 23.21 -30.51
C ILE A 141 13.67 21.94 -29.87
N GLU A 142 14.08 20.77 -30.36
CA GLU A 142 13.67 19.48 -29.78
C GLU A 142 14.10 19.34 -28.33
N ARG A 143 15.33 19.76 -28.01
CA ARG A 143 15.85 19.77 -26.64
C ARG A 143 15.03 20.63 -25.70
N VAL A 144 14.73 21.87 -26.09
CA VAL A 144 13.89 22.76 -25.27
C VAL A 144 12.48 22.18 -25.13
N GLY A 145 11.91 21.64 -26.21
CA GLY A 145 10.62 20.96 -26.18
C GLY A 145 10.60 19.76 -25.22
N ALA A 146 11.62 18.90 -25.27
CA ALA A 146 11.77 17.74 -24.41
C ALA A 146 11.89 18.13 -22.93
N ILE A 147 12.66 19.17 -22.60
CA ILE A 147 12.78 19.70 -21.23
C ILE A 147 11.44 20.21 -20.72
N VAL A 148 10.70 20.98 -21.53
CA VAL A 148 9.39 21.51 -21.15
C VAL A 148 8.38 20.39 -20.94
N ILE A 149 8.36 19.39 -21.83
CA ILE A 149 7.50 18.22 -21.70
C ILE A 149 7.82 17.46 -20.42
N GLU A 150 9.10 17.22 -20.13
CA GLU A 150 9.51 16.48 -18.94
C GLU A 150 9.12 17.22 -17.65
N ALA A 151 9.41 18.52 -17.58
CA ALA A 151 8.98 19.35 -16.46
C ALA A 151 7.45 19.31 -16.27
N ALA A 152 6.68 19.36 -17.36
CA ALA A 152 5.23 19.28 -17.31
C ALA A 152 4.74 17.91 -16.78
N ILE A 153 5.30 16.81 -17.27
CA ILE A 153 4.95 15.45 -16.80
C ILE A 153 5.26 15.32 -15.31
N SER A 154 6.48 15.69 -14.89
CA SER A 154 6.91 15.63 -13.49
C SER A 154 6.01 16.46 -12.56
N ILE A 155 5.62 17.67 -12.95
CA ILE A 155 4.70 18.52 -12.17
C ILE A 155 3.31 17.90 -12.09
N ILE A 156 2.77 17.42 -13.21
CA ILE A 156 1.42 16.85 -13.26
C ILE A 156 1.35 15.58 -12.40
N LEU A 157 2.29 14.65 -12.55
CA LEU A 157 2.32 13.40 -11.78
C LEU A 157 2.47 13.67 -10.27
N THR A 158 3.34 14.60 -9.90
CA THR A 158 3.51 15.03 -8.50
C THR A 158 2.21 15.62 -7.95
N THR A 159 1.55 16.48 -8.73
CA THR A 159 0.29 17.10 -8.33
C THR A 159 -0.82 16.06 -8.17
N VAL A 160 -0.94 15.10 -9.09
CA VAL A 160 -1.90 14.01 -9.01
C VAL A 160 -1.67 13.16 -7.75
N ASN A 161 -0.42 12.78 -7.46
CA ASN A 161 -0.08 12.00 -6.28
C ASN A 161 -0.44 12.74 -4.98
N LEU A 162 0.02 13.99 -4.82
CA LEU A 162 -0.23 14.79 -3.62
C LEU A 162 -1.71 15.15 -3.44
N PHE A 163 -2.43 15.40 -4.53
CA PHE A 163 -3.86 15.67 -4.52
C PHE A 163 -4.66 14.46 -4.02
N ASN A 164 -4.39 13.27 -4.56
CA ASN A 164 -5.06 12.04 -4.11
C ASN A 164 -4.68 11.71 -2.66
N LEU A 165 -3.41 11.87 -2.27
CA LEU A 165 -2.99 11.70 -0.88
C LEU A 165 -3.73 12.63 0.09
N LYS A 166 -3.84 13.92 -0.26
CA LYS A 166 -4.54 14.92 0.57
C LYS A 166 -6.02 14.59 0.76
N LEU A 167 -6.67 14.09 -0.29
CA LEU A 167 -8.08 13.67 -0.23
C LEU A 167 -8.27 12.43 0.64
N THR A 168 -7.36 11.47 0.55
CA THR A 168 -7.49 10.16 1.19
C THR A 168 -7.07 10.16 2.67
N LEU A 169 -6.02 10.91 3.04
CA LEU A 169 -5.45 10.83 4.40
C LEU A 169 -6.41 11.08 5.57
N PRO A 170 -7.34 12.06 5.51
CA PRO A 170 -8.28 12.32 6.61
C PRO A 170 -9.22 11.14 6.91
N GLU A 171 -9.54 10.34 5.89
CA GLU A 171 -10.50 9.24 5.97
C GLU A 171 -9.88 7.94 6.54
N ILE A 172 -8.56 7.82 6.51
CA ILE A 172 -7.88 6.62 7.00
C ILE A 172 -7.74 6.68 8.52
N ILE A 173 -8.64 5.96 9.20
CA ILE A 173 -8.69 5.84 10.67
C ILE A 173 -7.50 5.02 11.20
N GLN A 174 -7.13 3.93 10.53
CA GLN A 174 -6.08 3.01 11.00
C GLN A 174 -4.68 3.65 10.94
N LYS A 175 -4.10 3.92 12.12
CA LYS A 175 -2.82 4.64 12.25
C LYS A 175 -1.64 3.95 11.55
N LYS A 176 -1.58 2.61 11.54
CA LYS A 176 -0.49 1.84 10.91
C LYS A 176 -0.52 1.99 9.39
N CYS A 177 -1.62 1.65 8.73
CA CYS A 177 -1.81 1.81 7.29
C CYS A 177 -1.57 3.24 6.82
N ARG A 178 -2.05 4.23 7.58
CA ARG A 178 -1.82 5.65 7.26
C ARG A 178 -0.34 6.01 7.21
N ARG A 179 0.50 5.47 8.10
CA ARG A 179 1.95 5.72 8.10
C ARG A 179 2.60 5.19 6.82
N TYR A 180 2.29 3.95 6.43
CA TYR A 180 2.88 3.36 5.22
C TYR A 180 2.44 4.10 3.96
N ILE A 181 1.17 4.52 3.87
CA ILE A 181 0.66 5.32 2.75
C ILE A 181 1.40 6.66 2.63
N ILE A 182 1.67 7.34 3.74
CA ILE A 182 2.46 8.59 3.73
C ILE A 182 3.87 8.32 3.22
N TRP A 183 4.55 7.29 3.75
CA TRP A 183 5.92 6.95 3.34
C TRP A 183 6.00 6.57 1.86
N ILE A 184 5.11 5.71 1.37
CA ILE A 184 5.08 5.32 -0.05
C ILE A 184 4.84 6.54 -0.94
N SER A 185 3.85 7.38 -0.60
CA SER A 185 3.52 8.56 -1.41
C SER A 185 4.65 9.61 -1.41
N ALA A 186 5.33 9.77 -0.28
CA ALA A 186 6.49 10.65 -0.17
C ALA A 186 7.65 10.13 -1.03
N LEU A 187 7.97 8.83 -0.94
CA LEU A 187 9.04 8.21 -1.72
C LEU A 187 8.75 8.22 -3.22
N LEU A 188 7.50 7.98 -3.63
CA LEU A 188 7.08 8.12 -5.03
C LEU A 188 7.30 9.55 -5.55
N THR A 189 6.99 10.56 -4.72
CA THR A 189 7.19 11.96 -5.10
C THR A 189 8.67 12.29 -5.22
N ILE A 190 9.48 11.88 -4.24
CA ILE A 190 10.93 12.12 -4.23
C ILE A 190 11.60 11.43 -5.42
N ASN A 191 11.27 10.16 -5.67
CA ASN A 191 11.81 9.40 -6.79
C ASN A 191 11.38 9.99 -8.13
N GLY A 192 10.12 10.39 -8.28
CA GLY A 192 9.64 11.04 -9.50
C GLY A 192 10.32 12.38 -9.77
N MET A 193 10.48 13.23 -8.75
CA MET A 193 11.21 14.49 -8.88
C MET A 193 12.70 14.29 -9.19
N TRP A 194 13.31 13.27 -8.59
CA TRP A 194 14.69 12.89 -8.87
C TRP A 194 14.87 12.46 -10.33
N ASN A 195 13.99 11.59 -10.83
CA ASN A 195 14.05 11.11 -12.21
C ASN A 195 13.84 12.26 -13.21
N GLY A 196 12.86 13.13 -12.97
CA GLY A 196 12.66 14.31 -13.82
C GLY A 196 13.85 15.27 -13.81
N PHE A 197 14.48 15.49 -12.65
CA PHE A 197 15.73 16.25 -12.55
C PHE A 197 16.87 15.59 -13.35
N LEU A 198 17.02 14.28 -13.24
CA LEU A 198 18.04 13.50 -13.93
C LEU A 198 17.87 13.57 -15.45
N VAL A 199 16.66 13.37 -15.98
CA VAL A 199 16.36 13.48 -17.43
C VAL A 199 16.62 14.90 -17.95
N ILE A 200 16.17 15.94 -17.24
CA ILE A 200 16.45 17.33 -17.61
C ILE A 200 17.96 17.62 -17.60
N SER A 201 18.69 17.03 -16.65
CA SER A 201 20.13 17.22 -16.53
C SER A 201 20.91 16.52 -17.65
N MET A 202 20.38 15.39 -18.14
CA MET A 202 20.89 14.71 -19.35
C MET A 202 20.66 15.55 -20.60
N LEU A 203 19.44 16.07 -20.79
CA LEU A 203 19.10 16.93 -21.93
C LEU A 203 19.90 18.23 -21.97
N THR A 204 20.28 18.77 -20.81
CA THR A 204 21.10 19.98 -20.72
C THR A 204 22.60 19.71 -20.86
N GLY A 205 23.03 18.45 -20.85
CA GLY A 205 24.44 18.06 -20.93
C GLY A 205 25.23 18.25 -19.63
N ASN A 206 24.56 18.59 -18.51
CA ASN A 206 25.18 18.78 -17.21
C ASN A 206 25.53 17.45 -16.52
N LEU A 207 24.69 16.43 -16.74
CA LEU A 207 24.86 15.07 -16.23
C LEU A 207 24.79 14.13 -17.44
N GLY A 208 25.89 13.97 -18.17
CA GLY A 208 25.96 12.97 -19.23
C GLY A 208 26.23 11.58 -18.66
N TYR A 209 25.52 10.55 -19.11
CA TYR A 209 25.82 9.14 -18.77
C TYR A 209 27.28 8.75 -19.10
N MET A 210 27.90 9.45 -20.07
CA MET A 210 29.33 9.32 -20.42
C MET A 210 30.29 9.76 -19.30
N MET A 211 29.82 10.50 -18.29
CA MET A 211 30.67 10.98 -17.20
C MET A 211 30.84 9.98 -16.04
N GLN A 212 30.21 8.79 -16.09
CA GLN A 212 30.43 7.67 -15.14
C GLN A 212 30.41 8.02 -13.63
N THR A 213 29.77 9.13 -13.25
CA THR A 213 29.73 9.60 -11.84
C THR A 213 28.36 10.14 -11.44
N VAL A 214 27.28 9.64 -12.04
CA VAL A 214 25.92 10.02 -11.60
C VAL A 214 25.51 9.08 -10.48
N PHE A 215 25.50 9.59 -9.26
CA PHE A 215 24.89 8.91 -8.13
C PHE A 215 23.39 8.77 -8.40
N ASP A 216 22.88 7.57 -8.68
CA ASP A 216 21.46 7.33 -8.88
C ASP A 216 20.85 6.48 -7.73
N PRO A 217 20.14 7.10 -6.78
CA PRO A 217 19.47 6.42 -5.67
C PRO A 217 18.16 5.73 -6.06
N THR A 218 17.76 5.67 -7.33
CA THR A 218 16.48 5.07 -7.75
C THR A 218 16.29 3.63 -7.25
N SER A 219 17.32 2.77 -7.30
CA SER A 219 17.25 1.42 -6.72
C SER A 219 16.94 1.40 -5.22
N LEU A 220 17.52 2.34 -4.46
CA LEU A 220 17.25 2.48 -3.03
C LEU A 220 15.80 2.91 -2.78
N PHE A 221 15.30 3.88 -3.55
CA PHE A 221 13.90 4.32 -3.43
C PHE A 221 12.93 3.18 -3.77
N ILE A 222 13.17 2.44 -4.85
CA ILE A 222 12.35 1.30 -5.25
C ILE A 222 12.38 0.20 -4.18
N LEU A 223 13.55 -0.13 -3.63
CA LEU A 223 13.67 -1.09 -2.54
C LEU A 223 12.81 -0.69 -1.34
N ILE A 224 12.93 0.56 -0.88
CA ILE A 224 12.16 1.05 0.28
C ILE A 224 10.66 1.07 -0.06
N ILE A 225 10.27 1.48 -1.27
CA ILE A 225 8.86 1.45 -1.72
C ILE A 225 8.33 0.02 -1.68
N ASN A 226 9.07 -0.97 -2.20
CA ASN A 226 8.66 -2.37 -2.20
C ASN A 226 8.51 -2.90 -0.76
N ILE A 227 9.48 -2.63 0.12
CA ILE A 227 9.40 -3.02 1.54
C ILE A 227 8.18 -2.37 2.21
N MET A 228 7.98 -1.07 2.03
CA MET A 228 6.83 -0.35 2.60
C MET A 228 5.51 -0.86 2.03
N THR A 229 5.49 -1.28 0.77
CA THR A 229 4.31 -1.86 0.14
C THR A 229 4.01 -3.24 0.68
N ILE A 230 5.03 -4.08 0.90
CA ILE A 230 4.88 -5.35 1.62
C ILE A 230 4.34 -5.10 3.03
N LEU A 231 4.92 -4.15 3.77
CA LEU A 231 4.45 -3.82 5.12
C LEU A 231 3.03 -3.24 5.13
N LEU A 232 2.67 -2.44 4.13
CA LEU A 232 1.31 -1.93 3.94
C LEU A 232 0.36 -3.09 3.70
N ILE A 233 0.71 -3.96 2.73
CA ILE A 233 -0.03 -5.17 2.40
C ILE A 233 -0.21 -5.97 3.69
N LEU A 234 0.86 -6.33 4.40
CA LEU A 234 0.87 -7.08 5.67
C LEU A 234 0.16 -6.39 6.85
N SER A 235 -0.01 -5.08 6.80
CA SER A 235 -0.75 -4.32 7.81
C SER A 235 -2.26 -4.31 7.59
N GLU A 236 -2.71 -4.69 6.39
CA GLU A 236 -4.11 -5.05 6.16
C GLU A 236 -4.45 -6.29 6.99
N ASP A 237 -5.71 -6.43 7.40
CA ASP A 237 -6.11 -7.46 8.35
C ASP A 237 -6.13 -8.86 7.68
N PHE A 238 -5.00 -9.58 7.71
CA PHE A 238 -4.92 -11.00 7.26
C PHE A 238 -5.54 -11.96 8.26
N SER A 239 -6.12 -11.47 9.36
CA SER A 239 -6.85 -12.31 10.31
C SER A 239 -7.89 -13.19 9.60
N ALA A 240 -8.54 -12.68 8.54
CA ALA A 240 -9.45 -13.45 7.69
C ALA A 240 -8.76 -14.60 6.91
N LEU A 241 -7.49 -14.43 6.52
CA LEU A 241 -6.71 -15.41 5.75
C LEU A 241 -6.16 -16.54 6.64
N PHE A 242 -5.91 -16.24 7.93
CA PHE A 242 -5.57 -17.24 8.95
C PHE A 242 -6.81 -17.92 9.54
N LYS A 243 -7.91 -17.17 9.74
CA LYS A 243 -9.21 -17.73 10.16
C LYS A 243 -9.80 -18.67 9.11
N ALA A 244 -9.62 -18.41 7.81
CA ALA A 244 -10.11 -19.29 6.75
C ALA A 244 -9.39 -20.65 6.68
N SER A 245 -8.23 -20.80 7.34
CA SER A 245 -7.50 -22.08 7.42
C SER A 245 -7.83 -22.92 8.66
N GLU A 246 -8.57 -22.36 9.61
CA GLU A 246 -9.19 -23.11 10.68
C GLU A 246 -10.67 -23.31 10.31
N ASP A 247 -11.17 -24.55 10.32
CA ASP A 247 -12.62 -24.80 10.31
C ASP A 247 -13.23 -24.16 11.57
N VAL A 248 -13.58 -22.87 11.51
CA VAL A 248 -14.21 -22.12 12.59
C VAL A 248 -15.70 -22.07 12.33
N ASN A 249 -16.47 -22.69 13.23
CA ASN A 249 -17.93 -22.57 13.25
C ASN A 249 -18.32 -21.09 13.33
N ASP A 250 -18.92 -20.59 12.26
CA ASP A 250 -19.35 -19.19 12.01
C ASP A 250 -20.05 -18.53 13.23
N GLU A 251 -20.73 -19.33 14.04
CA GLU A 251 -21.47 -18.88 15.23
C GLU A 251 -20.57 -18.51 16.43
N SER A 252 -19.41 -19.16 16.58
CA SER A 252 -18.49 -18.90 17.69
C SER A 252 -17.71 -17.59 17.53
N ASP A 253 -17.45 -17.19 16.29
CA ASP A 253 -16.69 -15.99 15.97
C ASP A 253 -17.53 -14.71 16.09
N CYS A 254 -18.78 -14.73 15.62
CA CYS A 254 -19.72 -13.63 15.85
C CYS A 254 -19.97 -13.39 17.34
N LEU A 255 -20.05 -14.46 18.14
CA LEU A 255 -20.20 -14.35 19.58
C LEU A 255 -18.98 -13.67 20.23
N ASN A 256 -17.77 -14.08 19.88
CA ASN A 256 -16.55 -13.48 20.44
C ASN A 256 -16.45 -11.97 20.15
N ILE A 257 -16.75 -11.56 18.91
CA ILE A 257 -16.75 -10.14 18.51
C ILE A 257 -17.76 -9.35 19.36
N ARG A 258 -18.94 -9.90 19.59
CA ARG A 258 -20.00 -9.28 20.40
C ARG A 258 -19.60 -9.14 21.87
N LEU A 259 -19.00 -10.17 22.44
CA LEU A 259 -18.51 -10.14 23.82
C LEU A 259 -17.37 -9.13 24.00
N ASP A 260 -16.49 -8.97 23.00
CA ASP A 260 -15.44 -7.95 23.00
C ASP A 260 -16.00 -6.53 22.95
N TYR A 261 -17.01 -6.30 22.10
CA TYR A 261 -17.69 -5.01 22.03
C TYR A 261 -18.37 -4.62 23.35
N ILE A 262 -19.08 -5.54 23.99
CA ILE A 262 -19.71 -5.32 25.29
C ILE A 262 -18.63 -5.03 26.35
N ALA A 263 -17.52 -5.77 26.31
CA ALA A 263 -16.43 -5.59 27.26
C ALA A 263 -15.79 -4.20 27.16
N GLU A 264 -15.53 -3.72 25.95
CA GLU A 264 -14.98 -2.38 25.71
C GLU A 264 -15.99 -1.28 26.11
N THR A 265 -17.26 -1.43 25.73
CA THR A 265 -18.32 -0.45 25.98
C THR A 265 -18.60 -0.25 27.47
N HIS A 266 -18.53 -1.32 28.25
CA HIS A 266 -18.82 -1.32 29.69
C HIS A 266 -17.57 -1.39 30.58
N PHE A 267 -16.38 -1.20 30.00
CA PHE A 267 -15.10 -1.19 30.72
C PHE A 267 -14.89 -2.44 31.60
N LEU A 268 -15.27 -3.61 31.07
CA LEU A 268 -15.00 -4.90 31.69
C LEU A 268 -13.50 -5.18 31.60
N THR A 269 -12.93 -5.72 32.68
CA THR A 269 -11.54 -6.20 32.66
C THR A 269 -11.44 -7.46 31.82
N GLU A 270 -10.24 -7.80 31.33
CA GLU A 270 -10.00 -9.05 30.59
C GLU A 270 -10.55 -10.27 31.34
N ARG A 271 -10.36 -10.31 32.66
CA ARG A 271 -10.82 -11.41 33.50
C ARG A 271 -12.35 -11.45 33.65
N GLU A 272 -13.00 -10.29 33.69
CA GLU A 272 -14.46 -10.21 33.71
C GLU A 272 -15.06 -10.61 32.36
N ARG A 273 -14.41 -10.27 31.25
CA ARG A 273 -14.79 -10.70 29.89
C ARG A 273 -14.72 -12.22 29.75
N GLU A 274 -13.66 -12.86 30.22
CA GLU A 274 -13.55 -14.33 30.25
C GLU A 274 -14.65 -14.98 31.10
N VAL A 275 -14.92 -14.43 32.29
CA VAL A 275 -15.99 -14.95 33.17
C VAL A 275 -17.37 -14.77 32.51
N MET A 276 -17.61 -13.64 31.84
CA MET A 276 -18.82 -13.36 31.09
C MET A 276 -19.06 -14.36 29.95
N GLU A 277 -18.03 -14.66 29.16
CA GLU A 277 -18.10 -15.66 28.07
C GLU A 277 -18.49 -17.04 28.60
N LEU A 278 -17.83 -17.51 29.66
CA LEU A 278 -18.15 -18.80 30.26
C LEU A 278 -19.55 -18.79 30.92
N ALA A 279 -19.97 -17.64 31.43
CA ALA A 279 -21.30 -17.46 31.99
C ALA A 279 -22.39 -17.53 30.90
N TYR A 280 -22.15 -16.93 29.74
CA TYR A 280 -23.02 -17.01 28.57
C TYR A 280 -23.14 -18.44 28.05
N ASN A 281 -22.03 -19.18 28.02
CA ASN A 281 -21.96 -20.61 27.69
C ASN A 281 -22.55 -21.56 28.77
N LYS A 282 -23.38 -21.04 29.68
CA LYS A 282 -24.13 -21.79 30.70
C LYS A 282 -23.27 -22.56 31.72
N MET A 283 -21.97 -22.28 31.83
CA MET A 283 -21.08 -22.91 32.83
C MET A 283 -21.35 -22.40 34.25
N THR A 284 -21.60 -23.29 35.20
CA THR A 284 -21.84 -22.94 36.60
C THR A 284 -20.59 -22.31 37.26
N ASN A 285 -20.76 -21.52 38.33
CA ASN A 285 -19.62 -20.89 39.01
C ASN A 285 -18.53 -21.88 39.48
N PRO A 286 -18.86 -23.11 39.93
CA PRO A 286 -17.87 -24.17 40.15
C PRO A 286 -17.08 -24.56 38.91
N GLU A 287 -17.73 -24.70 37.75
CA GLU A 287 -17.08 -25.09 36.49
C GLU A 287 -16.20 -23.96 35.95
N ILE A 288 -16.67 -22.70 36.05
CA ILE A 288 -15.87 -21.51 35.72
C ILE A 288 -14.64 -21.45 36.63
N ALA A 289 -14.81 -21.66 37.94
CA ALA A 289 -13.72 -21.66 38.91
C ALA A 289 -12.65 -22.71 38.56
N GLN A 290 -13.08 -23.91 38.17
CA GLN A 290 -12.19 -24.98 37.75
C GLN A 290 -11.48 -24.63 36.43
N LYS A 291 -12.21 -24.14 35.43
CA LYS A 291 -11.65 -23.81 34.11
C LYS A 291 -10.64 -22.67 34.17
N LEU A 292 -10.89 -21.68 35.02
CA LEU A 292 -10.06 -20.51 35.18
C LEU A 292 -9.01 -20.65 36.30
N CYS A 293 -8.95 -21.80 36.98
CA CYS A 293 -8.04 -22.07 38.11
C CYS A 293 -8.13 -21.01 39.23
N ILE A 294 -9.34 -20.60 39.60
CA ILE A 294 -9.62 -19.61 40.66
C ILE A 294 -10.64 -20.13 41.66
N SER A 295 -10.82 -19.45 42.79
CA SER A 295 -11.81 -19.85 43.79
C SER A 295 -13.25 -19.56 43.33
N LYS A 296 -14.22 -20.36 43.80
CA LYS A 296 -15.66 -20.09 43.58
C LYS A 296 -16.09 -18.72 44.10
N TYR A 297 -15.43 -18.25 45.16
CA TYR A 297 -15.65 -16.92 45.73
C TYR A 297 -15.20 -15.83 44.76
N THR A 298 -14.02 -15.99 44.14
CA THR A 298 -13.49 -15.07 43.13
C THR A 298 -14.41 -14.99 41.91
N VAL A 299 -14.95 -16.13 41.43
CA VAL A 299 -15.94 -16.13 40.34
C VAL A 299 -17.20 -15.35 40.73
N LYS A 300 -17.73 -15.55 41.94
CA LYS A 300 -18.89 -14.78 42.42
C LYS A 300 -18.61 -13.27 42.43
N ASN A 301 -17.39 -12.87 42.81
CA ASN A 301 -17.00 -11.47 42.82
C ASN A 301 -16.94 -10.89 41.39
N HIS A 302 -16.34 -11.62 40.45
CA HIS A 302 -16.35 -11.22 39.04
C HIS A 302 -17.78 -11.11 38.49
N MET A 303 -18.65 -12.08 38.76
CA MET A 303 -20.07 -12.03 38.34
C MET A 303 -20.79 -10.81 38.93
N HIS A 304 -20.53 -10.46 40.19
CA HIS A 304 -21.11 -9.27 40.82
C HIS A 304 -20.66 -7.98 40.13
N ASN A 305 -19.36 -7.82 39.87
CA ASN A 305 -18.83 -6.67 39.15
C ASN A 305 -19.37 -6.56 37.72
N ILE A 306 -19.49 -7.70 37.02
CA ILE A 306 -20.07 -7.75 35.67
C ILE A 306 -21.51 -7.24 35.71
N PHE A 307 -22.31 -7.73 36.66
CA PHE A 307 -23.70 -7.32 36.83
C PHE A 307 -23.83 -5.83 37.14
N GLU A 308 -22.96 -5.29 38.00
CA GLU A 308 -22.91 -3.86 38.32
C GLU A 308 -22.54 -3.01 37.09
N LYS A 309 -21.54 -3.42 36.31
CA LYS A 309 -21.08 -2.67 35.11
C LYS A 309 -22.07 -2.70 33.95
N LEU A 310 -22.84 -3.79 33.83
CA LEU A 310 -23.85 -3.96 32.80
C LEU A 310 -25.25 -3.48 33.23
N ASP A 311 -25.40 -3.03 34.48
CA ASP A 311 -26.68 -2.63 35.08
C ASP A 311 -27.77 -3.74 35.00
N ILE A 312 -27.37 -4.98 35.31
CA ILE A 312 -28.24 -6.15 35.31
C ILE A 312 -28.22 -6.87 36.66
N SER A 313 -29.22 -7.69 36.94
CA SER A 313 -29.37 -8.34 38.26
C SER A 313 -29.16 -9.84 38.25
N THR A 314 -29.41 -10.51 37.12
CA THR A 314 -29.34 -11.96 37.04
C THR A 314 -28.51 -12.46 35.88
N ARG A 315 -28.10 -13.73 35.99
CA ARG A 315 -27.42 -14.43 34.91
C ARG A 315 -28.31 -14.60 33.67
N THR A 316 -29.62 -14.68 33.86
CA THR A 316 -30.56 -14.73 32.74
C THR A 316 -30.57 -13.38 32.01
N ASP A 317 -30.54 -12.27 32.74
CA ASP A 317 -30.44 -10.93 32.17
C ASP A 317 -29.14 -10.76 31.40
N LEU A 318 -28.03 -11.35 31.86
CA LEU A 318 -26.76 -11.34 31.14
C LEU A 318 -26.88 -12.00 29.77
N ILE A 319 -27.55 -13.16 29.69
CA ILE A 319 -27.76 -13.87 28.43
C ILE A 319 -28.63 -13.04 27.50
N MET A 320 -29.73 -12.47 28.01
CA MET A 320 -30.61 -11.61 27.22
C MET A 320 -29.92 -10.31 26.76
N PHE A 321 -29.09 -9.72 27.60
CA PHE A 321 -28.31 -8.53 27.27
C PHE A 321 -27.37 -8.83 26.11
N ILE A 322 -26.59 -9.91 26.24
CA ILE A 322 -25.70 -10.36 25.17
C ILE A 322 -26.51 -10.68 23.93
N ASP A 323 -27.68 -11.32 24.01
CA ASP A 323 -28.50 -11.67 22.84
C ASP A 323 -29.17 -10.48 22.12
N ASN A 324 -29.33 -9.34 22.78
CA ASN A 324 -30.03 -8.16 22.23
C ASN A 324 -29.13 -7.11 21.56
N GLU A 325 -27.84 -7.05 21.90
CA GLU A 325 -26.84 -6.14 21.30
C GLU A 325 -26.48 -6.54 19.85
N LYS A 326 -27.30 -6.20 18.84
CA LYS A 326 -27.11 -6.70 17.45
C LYS A 326 -25.94 -6.09 16.70
#